data_AF-A0A663F266-F1
#
_entry.id   AF-A0A663F266-F1
#
_cell.length_a   1.000
_cell.length_b   1.000
_cell.length_c   1.000
_cell.angle_alpha   90.00
_cell.angle_beta   90.00
_cell.angle_gamma   90.00
#
_symmetry.space_group_name_H-M   'P 1'
#
loop_
_entity.id
_entity.type
_entity.pdbx_description
1 polymer ?
#
loop_
_entity_poly.entity_id
_entity_poly.type
_entity_poly.pdbx_seq_one_letter_code
_entity_poly.pdbx_strand_id
1 'polypeptide(L)'
;VRYLEESKFDAVLTDPVLPCGQILAEHLSVPSVVFLRGIPCGLDFEATQCPNPPSYVPRVFTELTDRMNFLQRVKNLMFELPNYFLCDFVFQPYAKLASEFLQRDVTVPDLLRQASIWLMRLDFVLDSPRPLMPNIIVIGGVNCAHKELPQVALRGWMQPWRLC
;
A
#
# COMPACT_ATOMS: atom_id res chain seq x y z
N VAL A 1 -6.95 22.53 -9.40
CA VAL A 1 -7.70 21.89 -8.30
C VAL A 1 -9.17 22.27 -8.30
N ARG A 2 -9.55 23.53 -8.61
CA ARG A 2 -10.96 24.00 -8.71
C ARG A 2 -11.96 23.04 -9.38
N TYR A 3 -11.62 22.43 -10.52
CA TYR A 3 -12.49 21.43 -11.16
C TYR A 3 -12.85 20.24 -10.23
N LEU A 4 -11.89 19.76 -9.43
CA LEU A 4 -12.09 18.66 -8.49
C LEU A 4 -12.95 19.09 -7.29
N GLU A 5 -12.74 20.32 -6.80
CA GLU A 5 -13.58 20.91 -5.73
C GLU A 5 -15.03 21.08 -6.19
N GLU A 6 -15.23 21.51 -7.43
CA GLU A 6 -16.56 21.70 -8.03
C GLU A 6 -17.29 20.37 -8.30
N SER A 7 -16.54 19.30 -8.56
CA SER A 7 -17.08 17.97 -8.90
C SER A 7 -17.67 17.22 -7.70
N LYS A 8 -17.41 17.65 -6.46
CA LYS A 8 -17.95 17.08 -5.20
C LYS A 8 -17.85 15.55 -5.11
N PHE A 9 -16.63 15.02 -5.18
CA PHE A 9 -16.38 13.59 -4.96
C PHE A 9 -16.62 13.18 -3.50
N ASP A 10 -17.11 11.97 -3.28
CA ASP A 10 -17.37 11.42 -1.94
C ASP A 10 -16.15 10.74 -1.31
N ALA A 11 -15.20 10.25 -2.11
CA ALA A 11 -14.00 9.55 -1.65
C ALA A 11 -12.88 9.55 -2.71
N VAL A 12 -11.65 9.32 -2.28
CA VAL A 12 -10.47 9.16 -3.16
C VAL A 12 -9.88 7.77 -2.99
N LEU A 13 -9.84 7.00 -4.07
CA LEU A 13 -9.11 5.72 -4.12
C LEU A 13 -7.67 5.99 -4.58
N THR A 14 -6.67 5.65 -3.77
CA THR A 14 -5.26 5.95 -4.04
C THR A 14 -4.32 4.80 -3.71
N ASP A 15 -3.19 4.74 -4.42
CA ASP A 15 -2.06 3.87 -4.07
C ASP A 15 -1.06 4.70 -3.21
N PRO A 16 -0.64 4.22 -2.02
CA PRO A 16 0.20 4.97 -1.11
C PRO A 16 1.67 5.03 -1.55
N VAL A 17 2.09 4.23 -2.54
CA VAL A 17 3.43 4.33 -3.16
C VAL A 17 3.60 5.68 -3.85
N LEU A 18 2.50 6.25 -4.36
CA LEU A 18 2.44 7.60 -4.91
C LEU A 18 1.50 8.46 -4.03
N PRO A 19 2.02 9.11 -2.98
CA PRO A 19 1.21 9.76 -1.94
C PRO A 19 0.42 10.98 -2.44
N CYS A 20 0.59 11.40 -3.70
CA CYS A 20 -0.13 12.51 -4.32
C CYS A 20 -1.67 12.38 -4.19
N GLY A 21 -2.23 11.19 -4.31
CA GLY A 21 -3.67 10.99 -4.12
C GLY A 21 -4.11 11.22 -2.67
N GLN A 22 -3.28 10.85 -1.70
CA GLN A 22 -3.53 11.15 -0.28
C GLN A 22 -3.44 12.66 0.00
N ILE A 23 -2.46 13.35 -0.59
CA ILE A 23 -2.32 14.80 -0.48
C ILE A 23 -3.56 15.52 -1.04
N LEU A 24 -4.09 15.03 -2.17
CA LEU A 24 -5.32 15.56 -2.75
C LEU A 24 -6.56 15.28 -1.89
N ALA A 25 -6.66 14.09 -1.31
CA ALA A 25 -7.76 13.74 -0.41
C ALA A 25 -7.79 14.66 0.82
N GLU A 26 -6.61 14.93 1.38
CA GLU A 26 -6.43 15.88 2.48
C GLU A 26 -6.90 17.29 2.11
N HIS A 27 -6.47 17.77 0.94
CA HIS A 27 -6.83 19.11 0.46
C HIS A 27 -8.34 19.25 0.20
N LEU A 28 -8.97 18.22 -0.36
CA LEU A 28 -10.40 18.19 -0.65
C LEU A 28 -11.25 17.85 0.60
N SER A 29 -10.62 17.48 1.73
CA SER A 29 -11.29 17.05 2.96
C SER A 29 -12.27 15.89 2.75
N VAL A 30 -11.88 14.91 1.92
CA VAL A 30 -12.66 13.71 1.59
C VAL A 30 -11.97 12.46 2.11
N PRO A 31 -12.72 11.41 2.53
CA PRO A 31 -12.12 10.17 2.99
C PRO A 31 -11.31 9.51 1.88
N SER A 32 -10.09 9.07 2.22
CA SER A 32 -9.27 8.29 1.31
C SER A 32 -9.35 6.80 1.60
N VAL A 33 -9.40 6.03 0.52
CA VAL A 33 -9.33 4.58 0.50
C VAL A 33 -8.00 4.21 -0.14
N VAL A 34 -7.15 3.54 0.61
CA VAL A 34 -5.81 3.15 0.18
C VAL A 34 -5.86 1.75 -0.40
N PHE A 35 -5.34 1.57 -1.60
CA PHE A 35 -5.26 0.28 -2.28
C PHE A 35 -3.80 -0.10 -2.51
N LEU A 36 -3.32 -1.14 -1.82
CA LEU A 36 -1.92 -1.56 -1.92
C LEU A 36 -1.76 -3.08 -1.68
N ARG A 37 -0.59 -3.62 -2.02
CA ARG A 37 -0.18 -4.96 -1.52
C ARG A 37 0.65 -4.86 -0.23
N GLY A 38 1.53 -3.86 -0.16
CA GLY A 38 2.43 -3.60 0.96
C GLY A 38 3.54 -2.66 0.51
N ILE A 39 4.19 -1.98 1.45
CA ILE A 39 5.32 -1.10 1.15
C ILE A 39 6.58 -1.82 1.63
N PRO A 40 7.60 -2.07 0.79
CA PRO A 40 8.76 -2.90 1.15
C PRO A 40 9.49 -2.45 2.43
N CYS A 41 9.43 -1.15 2.75
CA CYS A 41 10.05 -0.60 3.95
C CYS A 41 9.18 -0.61 5.21
N GLY A 42 7.93 -1.03 5.11
CA GLY A 42 7.02 -1.11 6.24
C GLY A 42 6.30 0.19 6.61
N LEU A 43 6.34 1.22 5.76
CA LEU A 43 5.60 2.47 5.97
C LEU A 43 4.09 2.26 6.16
N ASP A 44 3.51 1.21 5.56
CA ASP A 44 2.12 0.82 5.76
C ASP A 44 1.83 0.44 7.22
N PHE A 45 2.78 -0.20 7.91
CA PHE A 45 2.63 -0.57 9.31
C PHE A 45 2.74 0.65 10.24
N GLU A 46 3.66 1.56 9.92
CA GLU A 46 3.83 2.80 10.68
C GLU A 46 2.58 3.69 10.56
N ALA A 47 2.10 3.90 9.33
CA ALA A 47 0.90 4.70 9.07
C ALA A 47 -0.36 4.11 9.72
N THR A 48 -0.53 2.79 9.67
CA THR A 48 -1.68 2.10 10.29
C THR A 48 -1.52 1.89 11.79
N GLN A 49 -0.34 2.17 12.36
CA GLN A 49 0.01 1.83 13.76
C GLN A 49 -0.15 0.33 14.06
N CYS A 50 0.03 -0.50 13.04
CA CYS A 50 -0.10 -1.94 13.15
C CYS A 50 1.18 -2.56 13.71
N PRO A 51 1.12 -3.44 14.73
CA PRO A 51 2.29 -4.14 15.22
C PRO A 51 2.98 -4.96 14.13
N ASN A 52 4.30 -4.83 14.01
CA ASN A 52 5.09 -5.47 12.96
C ASN A 52 6.38 -6.13 13.49
N PRO A 53 6.27 -7.14 14.38
CA PRO A 53 7.44 -7.70 15.04
C PRO A 53 8.29 -8.59 14.11
N PRO A 54 9.62 -8.36 14.02
CA PRO A 54 10.50 -9.15 13.16
C PRO A 54 10.73 -10.59 13.62
N SER A 55 10.20 -10.97 14.78
CA SER A 55 10.37 -12.32 15.34
C SER A 55 9.53 -13.39 14.63
N TYR A 56 8.40 -13.02 14.04
CA TYR A 56 7.50 -13.94 13.32
C TYR A 56 6.95 -13.35 12.01
N VAL A 57 7.06 -12.04 11.77
CA VAL A 57 6.68 -11.43 10.49
C VAL A 57 7.91 -11.42 9.58
N PRO A 58 7.94 -12.19 8.48
CA PRO A 58 9.08 -12.21 7.57
C PRO A 58 9.15 -10.90 6.77
N ARG A 59 10.36 -10.35 6.61
CA ARG A 59 10.61 -9.17 5.79
C ARG A 59 10.64 -9.55 4.31
N VAL A 60 10.13 -8.65 3.48
CA VAL A 60 10.15 -8.78 2.02
C VAL A 60 11.61 -8.99 1.57
N PHE A 61 11.83 -9.85 0.57
CA PHE A 61 13.15 -10.25 0.04
C PHE A 61 14.01 -11.16 0.92
N THR A 62 13.53 -11.62 2.09
CA THR A 62 14.29 -12.57 2.91
C THR A 62 14.03 -14.05 2.60
N GLU A 63 12.96 -14.34 1.83
CA GLU A 63 12.42 -15.69 1.54
C GLU A 63 12.15 -16.51 2.82
N LEU A 64 11.94 -15.84 3.95
CA LEU A 64 11.60 -16.47 5.22
C LEU A 64 10.09 -16.67 5.35
N THR A 65 9.70 -17.60 6.22
CA THR A 65 8.30 -17.89 6.57
C THR A 65 7.99 -17.41 7.99
N ASP A 66 6.77 -17.63 8.46
CA ASP A 66 6.35 -17.43 9.86
C ASP A 66 7.14 -18.29 10.86
N ARG A 67 7.73 -19.40 10.39
CA ARG A 67 8.53 -20.33 11.19
C ARG A 67 10.03 -20.11 10.98
N MET A 68 10.59 -19.18 11.74
CA MET A 68 12.02 -18.88 11.73
C MET A 68 12.76 -19.45 12.95
N ASN A 69 13.94 -20.01 12.72
CA ASN A 69 14.92 -20.29 13.76
C ASN A 69 15.61 -19.00 14.26
N PHE A 70 16.41 -19.08 15.32
CA PHE A 70 17.05 -17.91 15.93
C PHE A 70 17.91 -17.11 14.93
N LEU A 71 18.75 -17.77 14.13
CA LEU A 71 19.61 -17.11 13.15
C LEU A 71 18.81 -16.45 12.02
N GLN A 72 17.72 -17.09 11.59
CA GLN A 72 16.79 -16.52 10.61
C GLN A 72 16.11 -15.26 11.16
N ARG A 73 15.75 -15.22 12.44
CA ARG A 73 15.20 -14.00 13.08
C ARG A 73 16.23 -12.88 13.13
N VAL A 74 17.49 -13.19 13.43
CA VAL A 74 18.58 -12.21 13.39
C VAL A 74 18.77 -11.68 11.97
N LYS A 75 18.78 -12.56 10.96
CA LYS A 75 18.80 -12.17 9.54
C LYS A 75 17.61 -11.27 9.21
N ASN A 76 16.40 -11.63 9.63
CA ASN A 76 15.19 -10.86 9.36
C ASN A 76 15.28 -9.42 9.92
N LEU A 77 15.78 -9.27 11.15
CA LEU A 77 16.03 -7.97 11.76
C LEU A 77 17.09 -7.16 10.99
N MET A 78 18.18 -7.79 10.55
CA MET A 78 19.23 -7.12 9.78
C MET A 78 18.71 -6.57 8.44
N PHE A 79 17.74 -7.23 7.81
CA PHE A 79 17.10 -6.75 6.59
C PHE A 79 16.12 -5.59 6.84
N GLU A 80 15.62 -5.43 8.05
CA GLU A 80 14.69 -4.35 8.40
C GLU A 80 15.41 -3.01 8.57
N LEU A 81 16.61 -3.00 9.15
CA LEU A 81 17.31 -1.76 9.49
C LEU A 81 17.56 -0.82 8.29
N PRO A 82 18.06 -1.28 7.12
CA PRO A 82 18.30 -0.40 5.98
C PRO A 82 17.01 0.14 5.36
N ASN A 83 15.91 -0.60 5.50
CA ASN A 83 14.65 -0.26 4.87
C ASN A 83 14.04 1.02 5.43
N TYR A 84 14.23 1.32 6.72
CA TYR A 84 13.79 2.59 7.32
C TYR A 84 14.48 3.79 6.64
N PHE A 85 15.81 3.77 6.52
CA PHE A 85 16.56 4.86 5.89
C PHE A 85 16.23 5.02 4.41
N LEU A 86 16.05 3.91 3.68
CA LEU A 86 15.70 3.95 2.28
C LEU A 86 14.33 4.61 2.06
N CYS A 87 13.37 4.34 2.94
CA CYS A 87 12.04 4.92 2.79
C CYS A 87 11.97 6.40 3.08
N ASP A 88 12.66 6.87 4.12
CA ASP A 88 12.78 8.31 4.35
C ASP A 88 13.31 9.00 3.10
N PHE A 89 14.40 8.50 2.52
CA PHE A 89 14.99 9.08 1.32
C PHE A 89 14.02 9.12 0.12
N VAL A 90 13.27 8.04 -0.12
CA VAL A 90 12.30 7.95 -1.23
C VAL A 90 11.11 8.88 -1.02
N PHE A 91 10.64 9.04 0.23
CA PHE A 91 9.44 9.81 0.55
C PHE A 91 9.71 11.28 0.92
N GLN A 92 10.95 11.66 1.21
CA GLN A 92 11.36 13.05 1.50
C GLN A 92 10.86 14.07 0.46
N PRO A 93 11.00 13.85 -0.87
CA PRO A 93 10.50 14.80 -1.87
C PRO A 93 8.98 14.98 -1.80
N TYR A 94 8.25 13.91 -1.49
CA TYR A 94 6.79 13.95 -1.35
C TYR A 94 6.35 14.66 -0.07
N ALA A 95 7.09 14.47 1.04
CA ALA A 95 6.85 15.22 2.27
C ALA A 95 6.97 16.73 2.01
N LYS A 96 8.05 17.15 1.34
CA LYS A 96 8.27 18.56 0.97
C LYS A 96 7.15 19.09 0.06
N LEU A 97 6.81 18.34 -0.98
CA LEU A 97 5.71 18.70 -1.90
C LEU A 97 4.38 18.84 -1.15
N ALA A 98 4.08 17.91 -0.24
CA ALA A 98 2.86 17.93 0.55
C ALA A 98 2.82 19.15 1.47
N SER A 99 3.94 19.49 2.13
CA SER A 99 4.01 20.65 3.01
C SER A 99 3.83 21.96 2.24
N GLU A 100 4.44 22.08 1.06
CA GLU A 100 4.26 23.23 0.18
C GLU A 100 2.83 23.34 -0.36
N PHE A 101 2.21 22.23 -0.75
CA PHE A 101 0.87 22.23 -1.33
C PHE A 101 -0.23 22.46 -0.28
N LEU A 102 -0.11 21.83 0.89
CA LEU A 102 -1.07 21.95 2.00
C LEU A 102 -0.79 23.17 2.89
N GLN A 103 0.32 23.89 2.67
CA GLN A 103 0.74 25.06 3.45
C GLN A 103 0.87 24.78 4.95
N ARG A 104 1.28 23.55 5.32
CA ARG A 104 1.50 23.10 6.70
C ARG A 104 2.58 22.04 6.74
N ASP A 105 3.37 21.95 7.81
CA ASP A 105 4.36 20.89 7.94
C ASP A 105 3.67 19.53 8.10
N VAL A 106 3.92 18.63 7.15
CA VAL A 106 3.39 17.26 7.13
C VAL A 106 4.48 16.24 6.82
N THR A 107 4.37 15.09 7.47
CA THR A 107 5.16 13.91 7.11
C THR A 107 4.29 12.93 6.31
N VAL A 108 4.93 12.08 5.49
CA VAL A 108 4.19 11.05 4.72
C VAL A 108 3.47 10.04 5.62
N PRO A 109 4.08 9.53 6.72
CA PRO A 109 3.36 8.70 7.69
C PRO A 109 2.10 9.39 8.24
N ASP A 110 2.18 10.68 8.58
CA ASP A 110 1.04 11.44 9.10
C ASP A 110 -0.08 11.57 8.06
N LEU A 111 0.26 11.81 6.79
CA LEU A 111 -0.72 11.85 5.70
C LEU A 111 -1.42 10.51 5.52
N LEU A 112 -0.66 9.42 5.48
CA LEU A 112 -1.19 8.07 5.31
C LEU A 112 -2.01 7.60 6.51
N ARG A 113 -1.68 8.06 7.73
CA ARG A 113 -2.46 7.79 8.95
C ARG A 113 -3.90 8.31 8.87
N GLN A 114 -4.17 9.33 8.04
CA GLN A 114 -5.50 9.87 7.83
C GLN A 114 -6.37 9.02 6.88
N ALA A 115 -5.81 7.97 6.28
CA ALA A 115 -6.57 7.06 5.44
C ALA A 115 -7.66 6.33 6.23
N SER A 116 -8.88 6.35 5.69
CA SER A 116 -10.06 5.79 6.35
C SER A 116 -10.10 4.26 6.25
N ILE A 117 -9.78 3.72 5.07
CA ILE A 117 -9.82 2.28 4.79
C ILE A 117 -8.56 1.88 4.04
N TRP A 118 -7.99 0.73 4.41
CA TRP A 118 -6.85 0.12 3.75
C TRP A 118 -7.28 -1.18 3.08
N LEU A 119 -7.45 -1.14 1.75
CA LEU A 119 -7.70 -2.30 0.91
C LEU A 119 -6.36 -2.98 0.58
N MET A 120 -6.05 -4.06 1.28
CA MET A 120 -4.82 -4.83 1.10
C MET A 120 -5.02 -6.01 0.15
N ARG A 121 -4.27 -6.03 -0.95
CA ARG A 121 -4.15 -7.16 -1.89
C ARG A 121 -3.27 -8.28 -1.35
N LEU A 122 -3.67 -8.80 -0.19
CA LEU A 122 -3.04 -9.93 0.48
C LEU A 122 -3.98 -11.14 0.41
N ASP A 123 -3.43 -12.34 0.47
CA ASP A 123 -4.21 -13.57 0.57
C ASP A 123 -3.63 -14.44 1.69
N PHE A 124 -4.47 -14.91 2.61
CA PHE A 124 -4.05 -15.74 3.74
C PHE A 124 -3.41 -17.07 3.34
N VAL A 125 -3.63 -17.52 2.09
CA VAL A 125 -3.02 -18.74 1.55
C VAL A 125 -1.59 -18.49 1.05
N LEU A 126 -1.31 -17.30 0.53
CA LEU A 126 -0.03 -16.96 -0.10
C LEU A 126 0.90 -16.16 0.82
N ASP A 127 0.33 -15.33 1.68
CA ASP A 127 1.04 -14.39 2.53
C ASP A 127 1.12 -14.91 3.97
N SER A 128 2.27 -14.70 4.61
CA SER A 128 2.48 -15.12 6.00
C SER A 128 1.56 -14.33 6.97
N PRO A 129 1.09 -14.96 8.07
CA PRO A 129 0.23 -14.30 9.04
C PRO A 129 0.91 -13.08 9.66
N ARG A 130 0.23 -11.94 9.61
CA ARG A 130 0.64 -10.67 10.23
C ARG A 130 -0.54 -10.03 10.95
N PRO A 131 -0.32 -9.21 11.99
CA PRO A 131 -1.37 -8.44 12.62
C PRO A 131 -2.05 -7.51 11.60
N LEU A 132 -3.34 -7.26 11.80
CA LEU A 132 -4.15 -6.35 10.99
C LEU A 132 -4.95 -5.42 11.92
N MET A 133 -5.10 -4.17 11.50
CA MET A 133 -5.93 -3.18 12.17
C MET A 133 -7.38 -3.25 11.68
N PRO A 134 -8.38 -2.80 12.48
CA PRO A 134 -9.80 -2.89 12.11
C PRO A 134 -10.19 -2.13 10.83
N ASN A 135 -9.41 -1.12 10.44
CA ASN A 135 -9.61 -0.36 9.21
C ASN A 135 -8.93 -0.99 7.98
N ILE A 136 -8.33 -2.19 8.12
CA ILE A 136 -7.70 -2.94 7.04
C ILE A 136 -8.65 -4.03 6.55
N ILE A 137 -8.92 -4.03 5.25
CA ILE A 137 -9.75 -5.03 4.57
C ILE A 137 -8.86 -5.77 3.56
N VAL A 138 -8.76 -7.09 3.72
CA VAL A 138 -8.00 -7.96 2.83
C VAL A 138 -8.88 -8.35 1.65
N ILE A 139 -8.47 -8.00 0.44
CA ILE A 139 -9.27 -8.15 -0.79
C ILE A 139 -8.73 -9.22 -1.76
N GLY A 140 -7.67 -9.95 -1.40
CA GLY A 140 -7.15 -11.05 -2.23
C GLY A 140 -6.70 -10.60 -3.62
N GLY A 141 -6.75 -11.55 -4.57
CA GLY A 141 -6.51 -11.28 -5.99
C GLY A 141 -7.73 -10.66 -6.67
N VAL A 142 -7.60 -9.41 -7.15
CA VAL A 142 -8.65 -8.75 -7.94
C VAL A 142 -8.56 -9.25 -9.38
N ASN A 143 -9.37 -10.26 -9.71
CA ASN A 143 -9.49 -10.77 -11.07
C ASN A 143 -10.56 -9.99 -11.84
N CYS A 144 -10.27 -9.68 -13.11
CA CYS A 144 -11.27 -9.11 -14.00
C CYS A 144 -12.44 -10.11 -14.15
N ALA A 145 -13.68 -9.63 -14.06
CA ALA A 145 -14.85 -10.45 -14.33
C ALA A 145 -14.72 -11.03 -15.75
N HIS A 146 -14.73 -12.36 -15.86
CA HIS A 146 -14.63 -13.02 -17.14
C HIS A 146 -15.90 -12.72 -17.93
N LYS A 147 -15.79 -11.94 -19.00
CA LYS A 147 -16.83 -11.89 -20.03
C LYS A 147 -16.81 -13.27 -20.69
N GLU A 148 -17.90 -14.01 -20.64
CA GLU A 148 -18.06 -15.32 -21.30
C GLU A 148 -17.38 -15.27 -22.68
N LEU A 149 -16.36 -16.11 -22.88
CA LEU A 149 -15.63 -16.17 -24.15
C LEU A 149 -16.62 -16.61 -25.23
N PRO A 150 -16.86 -15.83 -26.30
CA PRO A 150 -17.54 -16.39 -27.47
C PRO A 150 -16.65 -17.53 -27.99
N GLN A 151 -17.25 -18.71 -28.16
CA GLN A 151 -16.61 -20.00 -28.50
C GLN A 151 -15.80 -20.04 -29.83
N VAL A 152 -15.41 -18.90 -30.41
CA VAL A 152 -14.88 -18.78 -31.78
C VAL A 152 -13.55 -18.04 -31.86
N ALA A 153 -12.73 -18.00 -30.80
CA ALA A 153 -11.43 -17.33 -30.86
C ALA A 153 -10.30 -18.12 -30.18
N LEU A 154 -10.17 -19.42 -30.49
CA LEU A 154 -9.04 -20.26 -30.05
C LEU A 154 -7.85 -20.30 -31.03
N ARG A 155 -7.71 -19.32 -31.93
CA ARG A 155 -6.48 -19.17 -32.74
C ARG A 155 -6.21 -17.71 -33.03
N GLY A 156 -5.31 -17.13 -32.24
CA GLY A 156 -4.61 -15.94 -32.69
C GLY A 156 -4.24 -14.97 -31.58
N TRP A 157 -3.01 -15.12 -31.12
CA TRP A 157 -2.16 -14.02 -30.69
C TRP A 157 -2.54 -13.29 -29.41
N MET A 158 -1.72 -13.53 -28.38
CA MET A 158 -1.35 -12.66 -27.27
C MET A 158 -2.09 -11.31 -27.27
N GLN A 159 -3.21 -11.24 -26.54
CA GLN A 159 -3.80 -9.95 -26.19
C GLN A 159 -2.87 -9.31 -25.14
N PRO A 160 -2.35 -8.10 -25.41
CA PRO A 160 -1.41 -7.43 -24.52
C PRO A 160 -2.13 -7.09 -23.22
N TRP A 161 -1.37 -7.13 -22.12
CA TRP A 161 -1.68 -6.66 -20.78
C TRP A 161 -2.58 -5.41 -20.78
N ARG A 162 -3.90 -5.63 -20.84
CA ARG A 162 -4.87 -4.68 -20.36
C ARG A 162 -4.96 -4.99 -18.88
N LEU A 163 -4.44 -4.07 -18.05
CA LEU A 163 -5.18 -3.75 -16.83
C LEU A 163 -6.64 -3.64 -17.27
N CYS A 164 -7.58 -4.24 -16.53
CA CYS A 164 -8.96 -3.79 -16.58
C CYS A 164 -8.98 -2.25 -16.85
#